data_AF-A0A450VQC6-F1
#
_entry.id   AF-A0A450VQC6-F1
#
_cell.length_a   1.000
_cell.length_b   1.000
_cell.length_c   1.000
_cell.angle_alpha   90.00
_cell.angle_beta   90.00
_cell.angle_gamma   90.00
#
_symmetry.space_group_name_H-M   'P 1'
#
loop_
_entity.id
_entity.type
_entity.pdbx_description
1 polymer ?
#
loop_
_entity_poly.entity_id
_entity_poly.type
_entity_poly.pdbx_seq_one_letter_code
_entity_poly.pdbx_strand_id
1 'polypeptide(L)'
;GLYWTPETPPFARFVNIKILSFGCPGSAPKANAPVPYFDMLHYAEEMEEKYLSESYLLSLLRSAVESCAAYDGRIGIYLSGGVDSSAVLCLAQESNANIVPIVVGKPDSVDRIAGIELCKAVGLEPIIQNCPNEPDYLNTYRILFGLQKVLNLI
;
A
#
# COMPACT_ATOMS: atom_id res chain seq x y z
N GLY A 1 -6.43 -0.46 -31.26
CA GLY A 1 -5.11 -0.22 -30.69
C GLY A 1 -4.92 -1.08 -29.46
N LEU A 2 -3.68 -1.37 -29.07
CA LEU A 2 -3.34 -1.94 -27.76
C LEU A 2 -3.25 -0.79 -26.74
N TYR A 3 -3.92 -0.92 -25.61
CA TYR A 3 -3.95 0.11 -24.55
C TYR A 3 -3.46 -0.48 -23.23
N TRP A 4 -2.78 0.34 -22.44
CA TRP A 4 -2.31 0.01 -21.10
C TRP A 4 -2.95 0.95 -20.10
N THR A 5 -3.41 0.40 -18.98
CA THR A 5 -4.01 1.16 -17.88
C THR A 5 -3.52 0.57 -16.56
N PRO A 6 -3.19 1.40 -15.54
CA PRO A 6 -2.83 0.90 -14.22
C PRO A 6 -4.01 0.21 -13.51
N GLU A 7 -5.24 0.54 -13.91
CA GLU A 7 -6.46 -0.03 -13.33
C GLU A 7 -7.45 -0.48 -14.41
N THR A 8 -8.06 -1.64 -14.19
CA THR A 8 -9.06 -2.23 -15.09
C THR A 8 -10.42 -1.47 -15.09
N PRO A 9 -10.99 -1.07 -13.94
CA PRO A 9 -12.38 -0.60 -13.89
C PRO A 9 -12.66 0.75 -14.59
N PRO A 10 -11.78 1.76 -14.57
CA PRO A 10 -12.06 3.02 -15.27
C PRO A 10 -12.12 2.84 -16.78
N PHE A 11 -11.29 1.97 -17.37
CA PHE A 11 -11.08 1.90 -18.81
C PHE A 11 -12.08 0.98 -19.54
N ALA A 12 -12.50 -0.12 -18.92
CA ALA A 12 -13.46 -1.07 -19.51
C ALA A 12 -14.88 -0.48 -19.68
N ARG A 13 -15.17 0.65 -19.03
CA ARG A 13 -16.51 1.28 -19.03
C ARG A 13 -16.77 2.23 -20.19
N PHE A 14 -15.73 2.79 -20.80
CA PHE A 14 -15.86 3.82 -21.84
C PHE A 14 -15.67 3.30 -23.26
N VAL A 15 -15.24 2.04 -23.42
CA VAL A 15 -14.90 1.45 -24.71
C VAL A 15 -15.15 -0.05 -24.65
N ASN A 16 -15.69 -0.62 -25.74
CA ASN A 16 -15.93 -2.06 -25.87
C ASN A 16 -14.59 -2.81 -25.98
N ILE A 17 -13.88 -2.95 -24.86
CA ILE A 17 -12.54 -3.54 -24.77
C ILE A 17 -12.64 -4.96 -24.23
N LYS A 18 -12.01 -5.88 -24.95
CA LYS A 18 -11.68 -7.21 -24.42
C LYS A 18 -10.40 -7.13 -23.60
N ILE A 19 -10.46 -7.46 -22.31
CA ILE A 19 -9.26 -7.60 -21.49
C ILE A 19 -8.49 -8.82 -22.01
N LEU A 20 -7.28 -8.60 -22.51
CA LEU A 20 -6.45 -9.65 -23.09
C LEU A 20 -5.54 -10.32 -22.07
N SER A 21 -5.02 -9.55 -21.11
CA SER A 21 -4.10 -10.03 -20.09
C SER A 21 -3.95 -9.00 -18.97
N PHE A 22 -3.56 -9.46 -17.78
CA PHE A 22 -3.01 -8.62 -16.72
C PHE A 22 -1.49 -8.64 -16.86
N GLY A 23 -0.83 -7.48 -16.65
CA GLY A 23 0.64 -7.44 -16.61
C GLY A 23 1.16 -8.39 -15.52
N CYS A 24 2.20 -9.16 -15.84
CA CYS A 24 2.89 -10.00 -14.85
C CYS A 24 3.94 -9.12 -14.12
N PRO A 25 3.88 -8.97 -12.78
CA PRO A 25 4.90 -8.25 -12.03
C PRO A 25 6.31 -8.76 -12.35
N GLY A 26 7.29 -7.87 -12.42
CA GLY A 26 8.67 -8.24 -12.77
C GLY A 26 8.88 -8.62 -14.25
N SER A 27 7.90 -8.36 -15.13
CA SER A 27 8.02 -8.64 -16.57
C SER A 27 7.75 -7.39 -17.43
N ALA A 28 8.49 -7.27 -18.54
CA ALA A 28 8.29 -6.23 -19.54
C ALA A 28 7.41 -6.75 -20.69
N PRO A 29 6.46 -5.96 -21.20
CA PRO A 29 5.68 -6.36 -22.37
C PRO A 29 6.54 -6.36 -23.63
N LYS A 30 6.66 -7.50 -24.29
CA LYS A 30 7.22 -7.63 -25.64
C LYS A 30 6.15 -8.17 -26.58
N ALA A 31 6.23 -7.82 -27.87
CA ALA A 31 5.18 -8.06 -28.87
C ALA A 31 4.60 -9.48 -28.90
N ASN A 32 5.36 -10.51 -28.50
CA ASN A 32 4.96 -11.91 -28.57
C ASN A 32 4.89 -12.62 -27.21
N ALA A 33 5.41 -12.04 -26.12
CA ALA A 33 5.39 -12.62 -24.77
C ALA A 33 5.92 -11.60 -23.73
N PRO A 34 5.48 -11.67 -22.46
CA PRO A 34 6.17 -10.99 -21.37
C PRO A 34 7.59 -11.55 -21.21
N VAL A 35 8.58 -10.67 -20.99
CA VAL A 35 9.97 -11.05 -20.70
C VAL A 35 10.26 -10.70 -19.24
N PRO A 36 10.59 -11.68 -18.38
CA PRO A 36 10.95 -11.40 -16.99
C PRO A 36 12.26 -10.60 -16.94
N TYR A 37 12.28 -9.55 -16.12
CA TYR A 37 13.49 -8.78 -15.79
C TYR A 37 13.83 -8.86 -14.30
N PHE A 38 12.99 -9.53 -13.51
CA PHE A 38 13.18 -9.77 -12.10
C PHE A 38 12.85 -11.23 -11.80
N ASP A 39 13.80 -11.94 -11.18
CA ASP A 39 13.68 -13.35 -10.83
C ASP A 39 14.01 -13.55 -9.35
N MET A 40 12.97 -13.70 -8.52
CA MET A 40 13.15 -13.91 -7.08
C MET A 40 13.90 -15.20 -6.75
N LEU A 41 13.77 -16.25 -7.57
CA LEU A 41 14.37 -17.56 -7.27
C LEU A 41 15.89 -17.50 -7.45
N HIS A 42 16.36 -16.83 -8.49
CA HIS A 42 17.79 -16.61 -8.70
C HIS A 42 18.43 -15.84 -7.54
N TYR A 43 17.78 -14.78 -7.04
CA TYR A 43 18.28 -14.04 -5.88
C TYR A 43 18.23 -14.84 -4.57
N ALA A 44 17.25 -15.74 -4.39
CA ALA A 44 17.14 -16.57 -3.20
C ALA A 44 18.29 -17.58 -3.10
N GLU A 45 18.69 -18.19 -4.22
CA GLU A 45 19.81 -19.14 -4.30
C GLU A 45 21.15 -18.47 -3.95
N GLU A 46 21.36 -17.21 -4.35
CA GLU A 46 22.59 -16.46 -4.00
C GLU A 46 22.67 -16.04 -2.52
N MET A 47 21.54 -16.03 -1.80
CA MET A 47 21.49 -15.60 -0.39
C MET A 47 21.74 -16.72 0.62
N GLU A 48 21.60 -17.99 0.25
CA GLU A 48 21.72 -19.14 1.17
C GLU A 48 23.09 -19.27 1.85
N GLU A 49 24.15 -18.63 1.33
CA GLU A 49 25.50 -18.69 1.91
C GLU A 49 25.88 -17.52 2.84
N LYS A 50 25.04 -16.49 2.99
CA LYS A 50 25.36 -15.34 3.85
C LYS A 50 24.59 -15.41 5.17
N TYR A 51 25.33 -15.54 6.28
CA TYR A 51 24.83 -15.16 7.60
C TYR A 51 24.54 -13.65 7.60
N LEU A 52 23.27 -13.29 7.42
CA LEU A 52 22.83 -11.90 7.50
C LEU A 52 22.77 -11.51 8.97
N SER A 53 23.60 -10.56 9.39
CA SER A 53 23.53 -10.01 10.73
C SER A 53 22.25 -9.19 10.92
N GLU A 54 21.74 -9.14 12.15
CA GLU A 54 20.59 -8.29 12.50
C GLU A 54 20.82 -6.83 12.10
N SER A 55 22.04 -6.32 12.30
CA SER A 55 22.43 -4.97 11.88
C SER A 55 22.35 -4.75 10.38
N TYR A 56 22.71 -5.75 9.58
CA TYR A 56 22.61 -5.68 8.13
C TYR A 56 21.15 -5.68 7.69
N LEU A 57 20.32 -6.56 8.24
CA LEU A 57 18.88 -6.60 7.96
C LEU A 57 18.20 -5.27 8.33
N LEU A 58 18.54 -4.71 9.49
CA LEU A 58 18.03 -3.40 9.91
C LEU A 58 18.46 -2.29 8.96
N SER A 59 19.70 -2.33 8.45
CA SER A 59 20.19 -1.35 7.47
C SER A 59 19.44 -1.43 6.13
N LEU A 60 19.10 -2.65 5.68
CA LEU A 60 18.29 -2.86 4.47
C LEU A 60 16.87 -2.34 4.67
N LEU A 61 16.24 -2.67 5.81
CA LEU A 61 14.90 -2.19 6.12
C LEU A 61 14.85 -0.66 6.23
N ARG A 62 15.83 -0.06 6.91
CA ARG A 62 16.00 1.39 7.01
C ARG A 62 16.11 2.02 5.63
N SER A 63 17.02 1.53 4.78
CA SER A 63 17.21 2.05 3.42
C SER A 63 15.94 1.95 2.57
N ALA A 64 15.21 0.84 2.68
CA ALA A 64 13.92 0.68 2.00
C ALA A 64 12.89 1.72 2.47
N VAL A 65 12.72 1.89 3.79
CA VAL A 65 11.78 2.89 4.34
C VAL A 65 12.18 4.31 3.97
N GLU A 66 13.47 4.66 4.07
CA GLU A 66 14.00 5.97 3.69
C GLU A 66 13.68 6.30 2.22
N SER A 67 13.88 5.34 1.31
CA SER A 67 13.57 5.54 -0.12
C SER A 67 12.09 5.81 -0.38
N CYS A 68 11.20 5.20 0.41
CA CYS A 68 9.75 5.42 0.34
C CYS A 68 9.33 6.74 1.03
N ALA A 69 10.10 7.19 2.02
CA ALA A 69 9.86 8.41 2.79
C ALA A 69 10.52 9.67 2.20
N ALA A 70 11.24 9.53 1.08
CA ALA A 70 11.90 10.61 0.35
C ALA A 70 10.90 11.52 -0.40
N TYR A 71 10.03 12.18 0.35
CA TYR A 71 9.02 13.11 -0.15
C TYR A 71 8.93 14.33 0.76
N ASP A 72 9.04 15.53 0.19
CA ASP A 72 9.08 16.79 0.96
C ASP A 72 7.74 17.16 1.61
N GLY A 73 6.64 16.52 1.19
CA GLY A 73 5.32 16.76 1.73
C GLY A 73 4.98 15.91 2.95
N ARG A 74 3.71 15.98 3.35
CA ARG A 74 3.16 15.11 4.40
C ARG A 74 3.03 13.67 3.92
N ILE A 75 3.51 12.73 4.72
CA ILE A 75 3.38 11.29 4.44
C ILE A 75 2.45 10.67 5.48
N GLY A 76 1.38 10.03 5.00
CA GLY A 76 0.49 9.22 5.83
C GLY A 76 1.01 7.80 5.99
N ILE A 77 1.12 7.31 7.22
CA ILE A 77 1.50 5.91 7.51
C ILE A 77 0.34 5.21 8.22
N TYR A 78 -0.19 4.15 7.61
CA TYR A 78 -1.21 3.33 8.24
C TYR A 78 -0.60 2.49 9.37
N LEU A 79 -1.14 2.61 10.57
CA LEU A 79 -0.75 1.85 11.75
C LEU A 79 -1.84 0.84 12.10
N SER A 80 -1.47 -0.44 12.08
CA SER A 80 -2.31 -1.54 12.58
C SER A 80 -2.09 -1.84 14.05
N GLY A 81 -1.06 -1.25 14.69
CA GLY A 81 -0.63 -1.63 16.04
C GLY A 81 0.28 -2.87 16.08
N GLY A 82 0.49 -3.53 14.93
CA GLY A 82 1.45 -4.62 14.78
C GLY A 82 2.89 -4.14 14.61
N VAL A 83 3.84 -5.04 14.84
CA VAL A 83 5.30 -4.76 14.78
C VAL A 83 5.75 -4.22 13.43
N ASP A 84 5.21 -4.74 12.33
CA ASP A 84 5.62 -4.34 10.97
C ASP A 84 5.34 -2.86 10.71
N SER A 85 4.09 -2.43 10.94
CA SER A 85 3.69 -1.03 10.76
C SER A 85 4.40 -0.09 11.75
N SER A 86 4.71 -0.59 12.95
CA SER A 86 5.42 0.16 13.98
C SER A 86 6.88 0.40 13.60
N ALA A 87 7.56 -0.62 13.07
CA ALA A 87 8.94 -0.50 12.59
C ALA A 87 9.03 0.50 11.43
N VAL A 88 8.09 0.45 10.48
CA VAL A 88 8.02 1.42 9.37
C VAL A 88 7.82 2.84 9.88
N LEU A 89 6.91 3.07 10.86
CA LEU A 89 6.72 4.39 11.45
C LEU A 89 8.02 4.94 12.05
N CYS A 90 8.64 4.17 12.95
CA CYS A 90 9.84 4.59 13.66
C CYS A 90 10.99 4.92 12.69
N LEU A 91 11.22 4.08 11.68
CA LEU A 91 12.26 4.31 10.69
C LEU A 91 11.93 5.50 9.76
N ALA A 92 10.66 5.70 9.41
CA ALA A 92 10.26 6.84 8.58
C ALA A 92 10.46 8.18 9.31
N GLN A 93 10.23 8.23 10.63
CA GLN A 93 10.47 9.44 11.43
C GLN A 93 11.94 9.87 11.47
N GLU A 94 12.88 8.94 11.31
CA GLU A 94 14.31 9.26 11.30
C GLU A 94 14.73 10.04 10.05
N SER A 95 13.99 9.88 8.95
CA SER A 95 14.31 10.47 7.64
C SER A 95 13.34 11.57 7.20
N ASN A 96 12.14 11.62 7.77
CA ASN A 96 11.13 12.61 7.43
C ASN A 96 10.45 13.18 8.68
N ALA A 97 10.50 14.50 8.84
CA ALA A 97 9.89 15.19 9.98
C ALA A 97 8.36 15.36 9.88
N ASN A 98 7.76 15.06 8.72
CA ASN A 98 6.37 15.37 8.39
C ASN A 98 5.51 14.09 8.23
N ILE A 99 5.78 13.10 9.07
CA ILE A 99 5.02 11.85 9.15
C ILE A 99 3.73 12.07 9.95
N VAL A 100 2.61 11.60 9.39
CA VAL A 100 1.30 11.60 10.03
C VAL A 100 0.80 10.17 10.14
N PRO A 101 0.74 9.58 11.35
CA PRO A 101 0.19 8.26 11.52
C PRO A 101 -1.33 8.25 11.28
N ILE A 102 -1.84 7.19 10.67
CA ILE A 102 -3.27 6.98 10.42
C ILE A 102 -3.65 5.66 11.07
N VAL A 103 -4.49 5.73 12.12
CA VAL A 103 -4.97 4.55 12.84
C VAL A 103 -6.41 4.29 12.43
N VAL A 104 -6.68 3.12 11.86
CA VAL A 104 -8.04 2.72 11.45
C VAL A 104 -8.47 1.51 12.25
N GLY A 105 -9.60 1.61 12.95
CA GLY A 105 -10.11 0.48 13.73
C GLY A 105 -11.40 0.81 14.48
N LYS A 106 -12.06 -0.22 15.00
CA LYS A 106 -13.20 -0.03 15.92
C LYS A 106 -12.70 0.67 17.19
N PRO A 107 -13.51 1.52 17.85
CA PRO A 107 -13.09 2.29 19.03
C PRO A 107 -12.36 1.45 20.09
N ASP A 108 -12.85 0.25 20.36
CA ASP A 108 -12.34 -0.62 21.41
C ASP A 108 -11.42 -1.75 20.90
N SER A 109 -10.93 -1.67 19.64
CA SER A 109 -10.04 -2.70 19.13
C SER A 109 -8.63 -2.57 19.72
N VAL A 110 -8.07 -3.70 20.13
CA VAL A 110 -6.71 -3.78 20.71
C VAL A 110 -5.68 -3.17 19.78
N ASP A 111 -5.78 -3.46 18.48
CA ASP A 111 -4.93 -2.91 17.40
C ASP A 111 -4.95 -1.37 17.35
N ARG A 112 -6.15 -0.78 17.48
CA ARG A 112 -6.31 0.68 17.47
C ARG A 112 -5.68 1.30 18.72
N ILE A 113 -5.94 0.69 19.87
CA ILE A 113 -5.38 1.14 21.15
C ILE A 113 -3.85 1.09 21.08
N ALA A 114 -3.28 -0.03 20.63
CA ALA A 114 -1.83 -0.18 20.46
C ALA A 114 -1.23 0.86 19.50
N GLY A 115 -1.88 1.09 18.35
CA GLY A 115 -1.44 2.13 17.40
C GLY A 115 -1.46 3.54 18.00
N ILE A 116 -2.50 3.89 18.77
CA ILE A 116 -2.60 5.19 19.46
C ILE A 116 -1.53 5.33 20.55
N GLU A 117 -1.32 4.29 21.36
CA GLU A 117 -0.30 4.30 22.42
C GLU A 117 1.11 4.42 21.85
N LEU A 118 1.41 3.76 20.72
CA LEU A 118 2.67 3.93 20.02
C LEU A 118 2.86 5.39 19.58
N CYS A 119 1.85 6.01 18.96
CA CYS A 119 1.92 7.41 18.52
C CYS A 119 2.22 8.35 19.69
N LYS A 120 1.55 8.15 20.83
CA LYS A 120 1.83 8.90 22.07
C LYS A 120 3.28 8.71 22.52
N ALA A 121 3.77 7.47 22.50
CA ALA A 121 5.14 7.14 22.93
C ALA A 121 6.21 7.81 22.05
N VAL A 122 5.96 7.95 20.75
CA VAL A 122 6.89 8.59 19.80
C VAL A 122 6.60 10.08 19.56
N GLY A 123 5.70 10.68 20.33
CA GLY A 123 5.40 12.11 20.26
C GLY A 123 4.66 12.56 19.00
N LEU A 124 3.89 11.68 18.36
CA LEU A 124 3.08 11.99 17.18
C LEU A 124 1.58 12.01 17.50
N GLU A 125 0.86 12.89 16.81
CA GLU A 125 -0.60 12.94 16.85
C GLU A 125 -1.19 12.17 15.65
N PRO A 126 -1.90 11.04 15.89
CA PRO A 126 -2.47 10.25 14.80
C PRO A 126 -3.79 10.84 14.29
N ILE A 127 -4.06 10.66 13.00
CA ILE A 127 -5.41 10.71 12.45
C ILE A 127 -6.10 9.41 12.80
N ILE A 128 -7.19 9.48 13.56
CA ILE A 128 -7.95 8.31 13.99
C ILE A 128 -9.22 8.20 13.14
N GLN A 129 -9.40 7.07 12.46
CA GLN A 129 -10.61 6.76 11.71
C GLN A 129 -11.28 5.49 12.23
N ASN A 130 -12.61 5.50 12.18
CA ASN A 130 -13.38 4.29 12.42
C ASN A 130 -13.38 3.45 11.16
N CYS A 131 -13.21 2.14 11.30
CA CYS A 131 -13.48 1.23 10.21
C CYS A 131 -14.98 1.33 9.86
N PRO A 132 -15.35 1.60 8.59
CA PRO A 132 -16.75 1.68 8.20
C PRO A 132 -17.42 0.33 8.49
N ASN A 133 -18.66 0.38 8.96
CA ASN A 133 -19.42 -0.83 9.14
C ASN A 133 -19.78 -1.40 7.76
N GLU A 134 -19.99 -2.71 7.64
CA GLU A 134 -20.39 -3.33 6.38
C GLU A 134 -21.57 -2.63 5.68
N PRO A 135 -22.63 -2.16 6.39
CA PRO A 135 -23.69 -1.35 5.79
C PRO A 135 -23.22 -0.02 5.20
N ASP A 136 -22.24 0.64 5.82
CA ASP A 136 -21.68 1.92 5.35
C ASP A 136 -20.83 1.70 4.09
N TYR A 137 -20.11 0.58 4.04
CA TYR A 137 -19.36 0.15 2.85
C TYR A 137 -20.30 -0.16 1.68
N LEU A 138 -21.38 -0.93 1.93
CA LEU A 138 -22.39 -1.24 0.93
C LEU A 138 -23.14 0.00 0.44
N ASN A 139 -23.44 0.96 1.32
CA ASN A 139 -24.03 2.23 0.93
C ASN A 139 -23.07 3.07 0.09
N THR A 140 -21.79 3.12 0.45
CA THR A 140 -20.77 3.81 -0.35
C THR A 140 -20.65 3.19 -1.74
N TYR A 141 -20.64 1.85 -1.83
CA TYR A 141 -20.66 1.12 -3.10
C TYR A 141 -21.95 1.42 -3.89
N ARG A 142 -23.12 1.39 -3.25
CA ARG A 142 -24.40 1.72 -3.89
C ARG A 142 -24.47 3.17 -4.38
N ILE A 143 -23.87 4.12 -3.69
CA ILE A 143 -23.83 5.53 -4.13
C ILE A 143 -22.88 5.65 -5.32
N LEU A 144 -21.63 5.19 -5.19
CA LEU A 144 -20.61 5.30 -6.23
C LEU A 144 -20.98 4.54 -7.52
N PHE A 145 -21.58 3.35 -7.40
CA PHE A 145 -21.94 2.50 -8.54
C PHE A 145 -23.42 2.59 -8.93
N GLY A 146 -24.31 3.04 -8.05
CA GLY A 146 -25.73 3.25 -8.34
C GLY A 146 -26.03 4.59 -8.99
N LEU A 147 -25.31 5.68 -8.64
CA LEU A 147 -25.37 6.95 -9.39
C LEU A 147 -24.94 6.77 -10.85
N GLN A 148 -24.06 5.80 -11.10
CA GLN A 148 -23.57 5.48 -12.44
C GLN A 148 -24.65 4.85 -13.34
N LYS A 149 -25.68 4.20 -12.77
CA LYS A 149 -26.84 3.75 -13.54
C LYS A 149 -27.74 4.91 -13.95
N VAL A 150 -27.86 5.95 -13.12
CA VAL A 150 -28.69 7.13 -13.41
C VAL A 150 -28.02 8.04 -14.44
N LEU A 151 -26.70 8.21 -14.36
CA LEU A 151 -25.93 9.01 -15.32
C LEU A 151 -25.79 8.37 -16.71
N ASN A 152 -25.95 7.05 -16.83
CA ASN A 152 -25.98 6.35 -18.13
C ASN A 152 -27.40 6.31 -18.76
N LEU A 153 -28.40 6.88 -18.09
CA LEU A 153 -29.79 6.96 -18.56
C LEU A 153 -30.22 8.38 -18.98
N ILE A 154 -29.31 9.36 -18.87
CA ILE A 154 -29.47 10.75 -19.32
C ILE A 154 -28.50 10.96 -20.49
#